data_AF-A0A016ST72-F1
#
_entry.id   AF-A0A016ST72-F1
#
_cell.length_a   1.000
_cell.length_b   1.000
_cell.length_c   1.000
_cell.angle_alpha   90.00
_cell.angle_beta   90.00
_cell.angle_gamma   90.00
#
_symmetry.space_group_name_H-M   'P 1'
#
loop_
_entity.id
_entity.type
_entity.pdbx_description
1 polymer ?
#
loop_
_entity_poly.entity_id
_entity_poly.type
_entity_poly.pdbx_seq_one_letter_code
_entity_poly.pdbx_strand_id
1 'polypeptide(L)'
;MGLSVNFYHVPTQYNPADAGTRGLAASDIAHHDWLRGPLWLRQDPEELPPRFIEKIYEKLEIDVDEIIQPNIVAPPRPMTAPSEPFIELARFSQYSKVLRVIATIGKVVRSWVDKCNTHRTTRITLQTVSEFSSDKEITAGDIRLGERLLFSLQHRGISVEELRKKLPEV
;
A
#
# COMPACT_ATOMS: atom_id res chain seq x y z
N MET A 1 33.48 25.99 -11.40
CA MET A 1 34.08 24.66 -11.16
C MET A 1 33.07 23.84 -10.38
N GLY A 2 32.67 22.67 -10.88
CA GLY A 2 31.78 21.77 -10.16
C GLY A 2 32.55 20.95 -9.12
N LEU A 3 31.89 20.59 -8.02
CA LEU A 3 32.44 19.64 -7.05
C LEU A 3 32.27 18.22 -7.62
N SER A 4 33.34 17.42 -7.56
CA SER A 4 33.26 15.99 -7.88
C SER A 4 32.58 15.27 -6.72
N VAL A 5 31.48 14.56 -7.00
CA VAL A 5 30.72 13.79 -6.00
C VAL A 5 30.90 12.31 -6.31
N ASN A 6 31.34 11.54 -5.31
CA ASN A 6 31.48 10.09 -5.41
C ASN A 6 30.34 9.41 -4.65
N PHE A 7 29.70 8.42 -5.29
CA PHE A 7 28.63 7.63 -4.68
C PHE A 7 29.15 6.26 -4.24
N TYR A 8 28.88 5.91 -2.98
CA TYR A 8 29.22 4.63 -2.39
C TYR A 8 27.97 3.94 -1.88
N HIS A 9 27.95 2.61 -1.97
CA HIS A 9 26.89 1.77 -1.45
C HIS A 9 27.36 1.10 -0.16
N VAL A 10 26.54 1.24 0.88
CA VAL A 10 26.74 0.58 2.18
C VAL A 10 25.97 -0.74 2.18
N PRO A 11 26.64 -1.90 2.32
CA PRO A 11 25.95 -3.19 2.43
C PRO A 11 24.99 -3.22 3.63
N THR A 12 23.90 -3.99 3.52
CA THR A 12 22.83 -4.13 4.53
C THR A 12 23.36 -4.32 5.95
N GLN A 13 24.35 -5.19 6.14
CA GLN A 13 24.93 -5.47 7.47
C GLN A 13 25.63 -4.27 8.13
N TYR A 14 25.97 -3.24 7.36
CA TYR A 14 26.61 -2.01 7.83
C TYR A 14 25.73 -0.78 7.67
N ASN A 15 24.50 -0.93 7.14
CA ASN A 15 23.58 0.17 6.90
C ASN A 15 22.76 0.46 8.17
N PRO A 16 23.07 1.54 8.90
CA PRO A 16 22.41 1.82 10.17
C PRO A 16 20.90 2.11 9.99
N ALA A 17 20.46 2.54 8.79
CA ALA A 17 19.05 2.83 8.51
C ALA A 17 18.17 1.58 8.50
N ASP A 18 18.73 0.42 8.14
CA ASP A 18 17.98 -0.84 8.15
C ASP A 18 17.55 -1.23 9.56
N ALA A 19 18.31 -0.83 10.57
CA ALA A 19 17.99 -1.15 11.96
C ALA A 19 16.78 -0.35 12.47
N GLY A 20 16.57 0.86 11.94
CA GLY A 20 15.37 1.67 12.20
C GLY A 20 14.12 1.16 11.48
N THR A 21 14.26 0.52 10.31
CA THR A 21 13.12 0.07 9.49
C THR A 21 12.75 -1.41 9.68
N ARG A 22 13.73 -2.28 9.97
CA ARG A 22 13.54 -3.72 10.21
C ARG A 22 13.31 -4.07 11.69
N GLY A 23 13.55 -3.10 12.57
CA GLY A 23 13.37 -3.23 14.01
C GLY A 23 14.64 -3.71 14.71
N LEU A 24 14.86 -3.13 15.89
CA LEU A 24 15.93 -3.48 16.84
C LEU A 24 15.29 -3.84 18.17
N ALA A 25 15.86 -4.80 18.89
CA ALA A 25 15.48 -5.03 20.27
C ALA A 25 15.81 -3.78 21.11
N ALA A 26 14.94 -3.47 22.08
CA ALA A 26 15.12 -2.29 22.93
C ALA A 26 16.43 -2.31 23.74
N SER A 27 16.98 -3.49 24.04
CA SER A 27 18.29 -3.65 24.68
C SER A 27 19.45 -3.19 23.79
N ASP A 28 19.28 -3.26 22.48
CA ASP A 28 20.38 -3.14 21.51
C ASP A 28 20.45 -1.72 20.93
N ILE A 29 19.35 -0.96 20.98
CA ILE A 29 19.24 0.38 20.40
C ILE A 29 20.24 1.39 20.99
N ALA A 30 20.52 1.30 22.29
CA ALA A 30 21.40 2.24 22.98
C ALA A 30 22.85 2.15 22.49
N HIS A 31 23.25 0.97 22.00
CA HIS A 31 24.60 0.69 21.53
C HIS A 31 24.71 0.63 20.01
N HIS A 32 23.57 0.69 19.28
CA HIS A 32 23.54 0.53 17.83
C HIS A 32 24.04 1.76 17.07
N ASP A 33 24.65 1.52 15.92
CA ASP A 33 25.18 2.51 14.98
C ASP A 33 24.11 3.50 14.46
N TRP A 34 22.83 3.14 14.54
CA TRP A 34 21.72 4.02 14.17
C TRP A 34 21.63 5.25 15.08
N LEU A 35 21.86 5.07 16.38
CA LEU A 35 21.78 6.15 17.36
C LEU A 35 23.15 6.84 17.55
N ARG A 36 24.24 6.06 17.54
CA ARG A 36 25.59 6.55 17.81
C ARG A 36 26.32 7.05 16.57
N GLY A 37 25.80 6.74 15.39
CA GLY A 37 26.47 6.88 14.11
C GLY A 37 27.40 5.70 13.84
N PRO A 38 27.55 5.29 12.56
CA PRO A 38 28.41 4.18 12.20
C PRO A 38 29.89 4.48 12.49
N LEU A 39 30.55 3.55 13.18
CA LEU A 39 31.95 3.70 13.57
C LEU A 39 32.90 3.79 12.38
N TRP A 40 32.54 3.14 11.27
CA TRP A 40 33.33 3.13 10.04
C TRP A 40 33.44 4.50 9.37
N LEU A 41 32.59 5.49 9.70
CA LEU A 41 32.79 6.87 9.23
C LEU A 41 34.04 7.54 9.82
N ARG A 42 34.63 6.96 10.88
CA ARG A 42 35.84 7.47 11.55
C ARG A 42 37.10 6.70 11.17
N GLN A 43 36.97 5.67 10.33
CA GLN A 43 38.08 4.83 9.88
C GLN A 43 38.66 5.37 8.57
N ASP A 44 39.82 4.84 8.17
CA ASP A 44 40.45 5.22 6.90
C ASP A 44 39.50 4.91 5.72
N PRO A 45 39.34 5.82 4.76
CA PRO A 45 38.57 5.60 3.54
C PRO A 45 38.87 4.29 2.79
N GLU A 46 40.10 3.76 2.88
CA GLU A 46 40.50 2.50 2.26
C GLU A 46 40.05 1.25 3.05
N GLU A 47 39.74 1.41 4.33
CA GLU A 47 39.20 0.35 5.22
C GLU A 47 37.66 0.36 5.28
N LEU A 48 37.02 1.21 4.46
CA LEU A 48 35.59 1.42 4.49
C LEU A 48 34.79 0.19 4.04
N PRO A 49 33.73 -0.21 4.79
CA PRO A 49 32.74 -1.15 4.29
C PRO A 49 31.99 -0.70 3.03
N PRO A 50 31.70 0.62 2.81
CA PRO A 50 31.07 1.07 1.57
C PRO A 50 31.87 0.72 0.33
N ARG A 51 31.20 0.12 -0.65
CA ARG A 51 31.79 -0.21 -1.96
C ARG A 51 31.44 0.88 -2.96
N PHE A 52 32.38 1.23 -3.82
CA PHE A 52 32.10 2.13 -4.93
C PHE A 52 31.00 1.54 -5.82
N ILE A 53 30.02 2.35 -6.21
CA ILE A 53 28.79 1.85 -6.82
C ILE A 53 29.04 1.10 -8.14
N GLU A 54 30.10 1.45 -8.88
CA GLU A 54 30.48 0.79 -10.13
C GLU A 54 31.02 -0.64 -9.91
N LYS A 55 31.62 -0.93 -8.75
CA LYS A 55 32.15 -2.26 -8.40
C LYS A 55 31.08 -3.28 -7.97
N ILE A 56 29.81 -2.86 -7.89
CA ILE A 56 28.69 -3.75 -7.53
C ILE A 56 28.19 -4.53 -8.74
N TYR A 57 28.29 -3.94 -9.93
CA TYR A 57 27.80 -4.57 -11.16
C TYR A 57 28.61 -5.79 -11.60
N GLU A 58 29.89 -5.90 -11.21
CA GLU A 58 30.74 -7.06 -11.52
C GLU A 58 30.43 -8.30 -10.67
N LYS A 59 29.67 -8.18 -9.57
CA LYS A 59 29.40 -9.29 -8.64
C LYS A 59 27.92 -9.59 -8.45
N LEU A 60 27.09 -9.33 -9.46
CA LEU A 60 25.75 -9.89 -9.54
C LEU A 60 25.84 -11.29 -10.14
N GLU A 61 26.30 -12.27 -9.34
CA GLU A 61 25.59 -13.55 -9.37
C GLU A 61 24.20 -13.22 -8.86
N ILE A 62 23.23 -13.21 -9.79
CA ILE A 62 21.84 -12.91 -9.50
C ILE A 62 21.34 -14.06 -8.64
N ASP A 63 21.44 -13.91 -7.31
CA ASP A 63 20.57 -14.64 -6.41
C ASP A 63 19.20 -13.98 -6.56
N VAL A 64 18.28 -14.74 -7.15
CA VAL A 64 16.96 -14.28 -7.56
C VAL A 64 16.10 -14.16 -6.31
N ASP A 65 16.35 -13.16 -5.48
CA ASP A 65 15.39 -12.73 -4.46
C ASP A 65 15.59 -11.24 -4.08
N GLU A 66 14.46 -10.55 -3.97
CA GLU A 66 14.27 -9.17 -3.53
C GLU A 66 14.74 -8.02 -4.45
N ILE A 67 14.03 -7.85 -5.57
CA ILE A 67 13.62 -6.50 -6.00
C ILE A 67 12.18 -6.29 -5.50
N ILE A 68 12.02 -5.80 -4.27
CA ILE A 68 10.73 -5.29 -3.80
C ILE A 68 10.54 -3.88 -4.38
N GLN A 69 10.09 -3.82 -5.64
CA GLN A 69 9.16 -2.77 -6.00
C GLN A 69 7.83 -3.15 -5.35
N PRO A 70 7.14 -2.28 -4.59
CA PRO A 70 5.76 -2.54 -4.21
C PRO A 70 4.88 -2.29 -5.44
N ASN A 71 5.15 -2.98 -6.54
CA ASN A 71 4.07 -3.40 -7.40
C ASN A 71 3.36 -4.43 -6.54
N ILE A 72 2.23 -4.06 -5.93
CA ILE A 72 1.34 -5.03 -5.31
C ILE A 72 0.74 -5.84 -6.46
N VAL A 73 1.54 -6.70 -7.07
CA VAL A 73 1.06 -7.91 -7.71
C VAL A 73 0.73 -8.79 -6.53
N ALA A 74 -0.47 -8.56 -5.97
CA ALA A 74 -1.05 -9.56 -5.10
C ALA A 74 -0.92 -10.89 -5.86
N PRO A 75 -0.31 -11.93 -5.27
CA PRO A 75 -0.31 -13.24 -5.90
C PRO A 75 -1.75 -13.55 -6.31
N PRO A 76 -2.00 -14.09 -7.52
CA PRO A 76 -3.35 -14.42 -7.95
C PRO A 76 -3.95 -15.30 -6.85
N ARG A 77 -4.83 -14.70 -6.06
CA ARG A 77 -5.44 -15.37 -4.93
C ARG A 77 -6.17 -16.55 -5.55
N PRO A 78 -5.92 -17.80 -5.13
CA PRO A 78 -6.70 -18.91 -5.64
C PRO A 78 -8.17 -18.52 -5.45
N MET A 79 -8.94 -18.54 -6.54
CA MET A 79 -10.34 -18.07 -6.59
C MET A 79 -11.25 -18.83 -5.59
N THR A 80 -10.71 -19.83 -4.91
CA THR A 80 -11.36 -20.74 -3.98
C THR A 80 -11.01 -20.51 -2.50
N ALA A 81 -10.06 -19.61 -2.15
CA ALA A 81 -9.88 -19.25 -0.75
C ALA A 81 -11.09 -18.42 -0.29
N PRO A 82 -11.77 -18.77 0.82
CA PRO A 82 -12.87 -17.96 1.34
C PRO A 82 -12.33 -16.56 1.63
N SER A 83 -12.68 -15.60 0.77
CA SER A 83 -12.30 -14.22 0.98
C SER A 83 -12.99 -13.74 2.25
N GLU A 84 -12.21 -13.23 3.21
CA GLU A 84 -12.80 -12.54 4.34
C GLU A 84 -13.79 -11.48 3.82
N PRO A 85 -15.01 -11.44 4.37
CA PRO A 85 -16.02 -10.52 3.88
C PRO A 85 -15.52 -9.09 4.03
N PHE A 86 -15.63 -8.29 2.97
CA PHE A 86 -15.24 -6.88 2.99
C PHE A 86 -15.91 -6.11 4.15
N ILE A 87 -17.14 -6.51 4.49
CA ILE A 87 -17.88 -5.96 5.61
C ILE A 87 -18.70 -7.08 6.28
N GLU A 88 -18.60 -7.17 7.60
CA GLU A 88 -19.44 -8.08 8.38
C GLU A 88 -20.84 -7.48 8.56
N LEU A 89 -21.75 -7.77 7.63
CA LEU A 89 -23.13 -7.25 7.64
C LEU A 89 -23.89 -7.59 8.92
N ALA A 90 -23.57 -8.73 9.55
CA ALA A 90 -24.18 -9.16 10.82
C ALA A 90 -23.94 -8.18 11.98
N ARG A 91 -22.91 -7.34 11.92
CA ARG A 91 -22.64 -6.30 12.93
C ARG A 91 -23.63 -5.14 12.87
N PHE A 92 -24.40 -5.03 11.79
CA PHE A 92 -25.36 -3.97 11.60
C PHE A 92 -26.79 -4.49 11.83
N SER A 93 -27.53 -3.79 12.69
CA SER A 93 -28.94 -4.10 12.96
C SER A 93 -29.88 -3.79 11.79
N GLN A 94 -29.44 -2.99 10.82
CA GLN A 94 -30.28 -2.55 9.70
C GLN A 94 -29.43 -2.32 8.44
N TYR A 95 -29.95 -2.73 7.29
CA TYR A 95 -29.29 -2.53 5.98
C TYR A 95 -29.08 -1.04 5.65
N SER A 96 -30.04 -0.18 5.99
CA SER A 96 -29.95 1.26 5.81
C SER A 96 -28.73 1.88 6.53
N LYS A 97 -28.32 1.32 7.67
CA LYS A 97 -27.11 1.76 8.40
C LYS A 97 -25.84 1.41 7.62
N VAL A 98 -25.80 0.23 7.01
CA VAL A 98 -24.68 -0.20 6.14
C VAL A 98 -24.52 0.78 4.98
N LEU A 99 -25.62 1.07 4.27
CA LEU A 99 -25.57 1.99 3.12
C LEU A 99 -25.13 3.40 3.53
N ARG A 100 -25.59 3.89 4.69
CA ARG A 100 -25.14 5.18 5.23
C ARG A 100 -23.65 5.19 5.55
N VAL A 101 -23.11 4.10 6.11
CA VAL A 101 -21.66 3.98 6.38
C VAL A 101 -20.86 4.00 5.08
N ILE A 102 -21.25 3.20 4.09
CA ILE A 102 -20.55 3.16 2.79
C ILE A 102 -20.63 4.53 2.10
N ALA A 103 -21.79 5.18 2.09
CA ALA A 103 -21.97 6.52 1.53
C ALA A 103 -21.10 7.56 2.25
N THR A 104 -21.03 7.50 3.58
CA THR A 104 -20.18 8.42 4.37
C THR A 104 -18.71 8.25 4.01
N ILE A 105 -18.22 7.01 3.94
CA ILE A 105 -16.84 6.71 3.54
C ILE A 105 -16.58 7.21 2.12
N GLY A 106 -17.47 6.93 1.17
CA GLY A 106 -17.35 7.38 -0.22
C GLY A 106 -17.20 8.89 -0.34
N LYS A 107 -18.02 9.67 0.38
CA LYS A 107 -17.95 11.14 0.42
C LYS A 107 -16.67 11.66 1.07
N VAL A 108 -16.19 11.01 2.12
CA VAL A 108 -14.91 11.36 2.76
C VAL A 108 -13.75 11.14 1.79
N VAL A 109 -13.70 9.98 1.14
CA VAL A 109 -12.66 9.68 0.14
C VAL A 109 -12.75 10.66 -1.02
N ARG A 110 -13.95 11.00 -1.51
CA ARG A 110 -14.16 12.03 -2.54
C ARG A 110 -13.58 13.37 -2.11
N SER A 111 -13.91 13.80 -0.89
CA SER A 111 -13.39 15.06 -0.33
C SER A 111 -11.88 15.05 -0.20
N TRP A 112 -11.27 13.92 0.16
CA TRP A 112 -9.82 13.77 0.22
C TRP A 112 -9.18 13.80 -1.16
N VAL A 113 -9.76 13.12 -2.14
CA VAL A 113 -9.28 13.14 -3.54
C VAL A 113 -9.31 14.57 -4.08
N ASP A 114 -10.41 15.28 -3.86
CA ASP A 114 -10.55 16.68 -4.30
C ASP A 114 -9.50 17.58 -3.64
N LYS A 115 -9.28 17.45 -2.32
CA LYS A 115 -8.25 18.20 -1.58
C LYS A 115 -6.82 17.83 -1.99
N CYS A 116 -6.53 16.55 -2.23
CA CYS A 116 -5.21 16.13 -2.68
C CYS A 116 -4.92 16.68 -4.08
N ASN A 117 -5.93 16.71 -4.95
CA ASN A 117 -5.81 17.22 -6.31
C ASN A 117 -5.56 18.73 -6.39
N THR A 118 -5.83 19.52 -5.35
CA THR A 118 -5.49 20.96 -5.36
C THR A 118 -4.00 21.24 -5.27
N HIS A 119 -3.21 20.31 -4.73
CA HIS A 119 -1.77 20.48 -4.50
C HIS A 119 -0.89 19.59 -5.37
N ARG A 120 -1.50 18.83 -6.29
CA ARG A 120 -0.82 17.80 -7.07
C ARG A 120 -0.73 18.21 -8.55
N THR A 121 0.45 18.04 -9.15
CA THR A 121 0.65 18.23 -10.60
C THR A 121 -0.07 17.15 -11.40
N THR A 122 -0.10 15.91 -10.89
CA THR A 122 -0.84 14.79 -11.49
C THR A 122 -2.12 14.50 -10.71
N ARG A 123 -3.26 14.48 -11.41
CA ARG A 123 -4.58 14.32 -10.80
C ARG A 123 -4.85 12.85 -10.44
N ILE A 124 -5.30 12.61 -9.21
CA ILE A 124 -5.88 11.33 -8.79
C ILE A 124 -7.29 11.25 -9.38
N THR A 125 -7.53 10.23 -10.22
CA THR A 125 -8.83 9.95 -10.82
C THR A 125 -9.33 8.59 -10.35
N LEU A 126 -10.39 8.59 -9.54
CA LEU A 126 -11.08 7.39 -9.08
C LEU A 126 -12.52 7.45 -9.60
N GLN A 127 -12.83 6.68 -10.66
CA GLN A 127 -14.12 6.74 -11.37
C GLN A 127 -15.31 6.59 -10.41
N THR A 128 -15.32 5.52 -9.63
CA THR A 128 -16.37 5.25 -8.63
C THR A 128 -16.50 6.33 -7.55
N VAL A 129 -15.37 6.88 -7.09
CA VAL A 129 -15.37 7.90 -6.02
C VAL A 129 -15.88 9.24 -6.56
N SER A 130 -15.60 9.54 -7.83
CA SER A 130 -16.06 10.77 -8.48
C SER A 130 -17.58 10.83 -8.69
N GLU A 131 -18.29 9.70 -8.58
CA GLU A 131 -19.75 9.65 -8.64
C GLU A 131 -20.42 10.12 -7.33
N PHE A 132 -19.73 10.05 -6.19
CA PHE A 132 -20.27 10.57 -4.93
C PHE A 132 -20.40 12.10 -4.96
N SER A 133 -21.49 12.61 -4.38
CA SER A 133 -21.71 14.05 -4.25
C SER A 133 -20.66 14.69 -3.33
N SER A 134 -20.20 15.89 -3.70
CA SER A 134 -19.32 16.74 -2.88
C SER A 134 -20.07 17.50 -1.77
N ASP A 135 -21.40 17.38 -1.69
CA ASP A 135 -22.21 18.03 -0.66
C ASP A 135 -21.94 17.45 0.73
N LYS A 136 -22.21 18.22 1.78
CA LYS A 136 -22.05 17.76 3.18
C LYS A 136 -23.06 16.67 3.56
N GLU A 137 -24.27 16.76 3.02
CA GLU A 137 -25.35 15.82 3.34
C GLU A 137 -25.27 14.56 2.48
N ILE A 138 -25.71 13.43 3.05
CA ILE A 138 -25.81 12.18 2.32
C ILE A 138 -27.05 12.23 1.43
N THR A 139 -26.85 12.19 0.13
CA THR A 139 -27.92 12.21 -0.86
C THR A 139 -28.45 10.80 -1.14
N ALA A 140 -29.64 10.69 -1.73
CA ALA A 140 -30.15 9.41 -2.23
C ALA A 140 -29.23 8.81 -3.32
N GLY A 141 -28.50 9.65 -4.07
CA GLY A 141 -27.49 9.19 -5.02
C GLY A 141 -26.34 8.48 -4.33
N ASP A 142 -25.81 9.05 -3.25
CA ASP A 142 -24.72 8.45 -2.46
C ASP A 142 -25.12 7.08 -1.89
N ILE A 143 -26.38 6.95 -1.44
CA ILE A 143 -26.93 5.68 -0.95
C ILE A 143 -27.00 4.62 -2.05
N ARG A 144 -27.51 4.97 -3.25
CA ARG A 144 -27.57 4.05 -4.40
C ARG A 144 -26.18 3.61 -4.87
N LEU A 145 -25.21 4.51 -4.84
CA LEU A 145 -23.82 4.18 -5.16
C LEU A 145 -23.21 3.23 -4.12
N GLY A 146 -23.48 3.48 -2.83
CA GLY A 146 -23.03 2.59 -1.76
C GLY A 146 -23.62 1.18 -1.87
N GLU A 147 -24.89 1.07 -2.27
CA GLU A 147 -25.55 -0.21 -2.53
C GLU A 147 -24.91 -0.96 -3.69
N ARG A 148 -24.71 -0.30 -4.84
CA ARG A 148 -24.02 -0.89 -6.00
C ARG A 148 -22.63 -1.39 -5.62
N LEU A 149 -21.88 -0.60 -4.85
CA LEU A 149 -20.54 -0.99 -4.40
C LEU A 149 -20.56 -2.21 -3.48
N LEU A 150 -21.50 -2.26 -2.55
CA LEU A 150 -21.66 -3.39 -1.65
C LEU A 150 -21.91 -4.69 -2.45
N PHE A 151 -22.80 -4.65 -3.44
CA PHE A 151 -23.06 -5.80 -4.29
C PHE A 151 -21.83 -6.19 -5.12
N SER A 152 -21.15 -5.22 -5.74
CA SER A 152 -19.96 -5.50 -6.54
C SER A 152 -18.83 -6.11 -5.70
N LEU A 153 -18.65 -5.67 -4.45
CA LEU A 153 -17.63 -6.22 -3.55
C LEU A 153 -17.98 -7.62 -3.08
N GLN A 154 -19.24 -7.86 -2.70
CA GLN A 154 -19.69 -9.16 -2.22
C GLN A 154 -19.63 -10.24 -3.32
N HIS A 155 -19.87 -9.86 -4.58
CA HIS A 155 -19.91 -10.79 -5.71
C HIS A 155 -18.62 -10.81 -6.53
N ARG A 156 -17.57 -10.09 -6.11
CA ARG A 156 -16.32 -9.95 -6.88
C ARG A 156 -15.65 -11.28 -7.24
N GLY A 157 -15.86 -12.32 -6.46
CA GLY A 157 -15.32 -13.68 -6.68
C GLY A 157 -16.34 -14.70 -7.14
N ILE A 158 -17.58 -14.30 -7.43
CA ILE A 158 -18.66 -15.22 -7.82
C ILE A 158 -18.91 -15.10 -9.31
N SER A 159 -18.76 -16.20 -10.05
CA SER A 159 -19.09 -16.24 -11.48
C SER A 159 -20.61 -16.10 -11.68
N VAL A 160 -21.01 -15.27 -12.65
CA VAL A 160 -22.42 -15.09 -13.03
C VAL A 160 -23.02 -16.41 -13.53
N GLU A 161 -22.22 -17.23 -14.21
CA GLU A 161 -22.59 -18.56 -14.67
C GLU A 161 -22.85 -19.52 -13.49
N GLU A 162 -22.06 -19.43 -12.42
CA GLU A 162 -22.31 -20.19 -11.19
C GLU A 162 -23.59 -19.75 -10.47
N LEU A 163 -23.88 -18.44 -10.43
CA LEU A 163 -25.13 -17.92 -9.88
C LEU A 163 -26.34 -18.41 -10.65
N ARG A 164 -26.28 -18.36 -11.99
CA ARG A 164 -27.36 -18.87 -12.87
C ARG A 164 -27.61 -20.36 -12.71
N LYS A 165 -26.57 -21.15 -12.45
CA LYS A 165 -26.73 -22.59 -12.16
C LYS A 165 -27.42 -22.84 -10.81
N LYS A 166 -27.17 -21.99 -9.81
CA LYS A 166 -27.76 -22.12 -8.46
C LYS A 166 -29.19 -21.60 -8.37
N LEU A 167 -29.57 -20.66 -9.24
CA LEU A 167 -30.91 -20.09 -9.33
C LEU A 167 -31.42 -20.26 -10.76
N PRO A 168 -31.88 -21.47 -11.15
CA PRO A 168 -32.57 -21.63 -12.43
C PRO A 168 -33.81 -20.72 -12.43
N GLU A 169 -34.01 -20.02 -13.55
CA GLU A 169 -35.09 -19.05 -13.71
C GLU A 169 -36.44 -19.66 -13.28
N VAL A 170 -37.13 -18.97 -12.37
CA VAL A 170 -38.52 -19.26 -11.96
C VAL A 170 -39.47 -18.52 -12.89
#